data_AF-A0A9Q4MI10-F1
#
_entry.id   AF-A0A9Q4MI10-F1
#
_cell.length_a   1.000
_cell.length_b   1.000
_cell.length_c   1.000
_cell.angle_alpha   90.00
_cell.angle_beta   90.00
_cell.angle_gamma   90.00
#
_symmetry.space_group_name_H-M   'P 1'
#
loop_
_entity.id
_entity.type
_entity.pdbx_description
1 polymer ?
#
loop_
_entity_poly.entity_id
_entity_poly.type
_entity_poly.pdbx_seq_one_letter_code
_entity_poly.pdbx_strand_id
1 'polypeptide(L)'
;RRSKAVKQARGYAEVMARRAGWGGLSLPVEGRLDLWISFYPPTRCLPDDDNMLARFKPYRDGIADALGIDDRRFVSHPLIEDEVRHAGQVVITITGITQQASNGGPRLHANPAF
;
A
#
# COMPACT_ATOMS: atom_id res chain seq x y z
N ARG A 1 16.89 16.73 11.29
CA ARG A 1 15.49 17.16 11.05
C ARG A 1 14.74 16.35 9.99
N ARG A 2 15.37 15.51 9.15
CA ARG A 2 14.67 14.57 8.25
C ARG A 2 14.20 13.29 8.96
N SER A 3 14.99 12.79 9.91
CA SER A 3 14.70 11.57 10.70
C SER A 3 13.41 11.66 11.52
N LYS A 4 13.10 12.84 12.08
CA LYS A 4 11.86 13.05 12.87
C LYS A 4 10.61 12.93 12.01
N ALA A 5 10.62 13.52 10.81
CA ALA A 5 9.50 13.43 9.87
C ALA A 5 9.30 12.00 9.36
N VAL A 6 10.38 11.30 9.02
CA VAL A 6 10.35 9.88 8.64
C VAL A 6 9.77 9.00 9.76
N LYS A 7 10.23 9.21 11.00
CA LYS A 7 9.72 8.46 12.17
C LYS A 7 8.24 8.72 12.43
N GLN A 8 7.79 9.97 12.27
CA GLN A 8 6.37 10.31 12.39
C GLN A 8 5.53 9.67 11.27
N ALA A 9 5.96 9.75 10.02
CA ALA A 9 5.26 9.13 8.89
C ALA A 9 5.11 7.62 9.06
N ARG A 10 6.20 6.93 9.47
CA ARG A 10 6.19 5.50 9.76
C ARG A 10 5.22 5.14 10.90
N GLY A 11 5.33 5.83 12.04
CA GLY A 11 4.45 5.57 13.19
C GLY A 11 2.99 5.91 12.90
N TYR A 12 2.72 6.95 12.09
CA TYR A 12 1.38 7.29 11.66
C TYR A 12 0.78 6.17 10.79
N ALA A 13 1.53 5.69 9.80
CA ALA A 13 1.08 4.61 8.94
C ALA A 13 0.79 3.33 9.74
N GLU A 14 1.67 3.00 10.69
CA GLU A 14 1.49 1.84 11.56
C GLU A 14 0.19 1.94 12.37
N VAL A 15 -0.03 3.07 13.05
CA VAL A 15 -1.24 3.30 13.85
C VAL A 15 -2.50 3.24 13.00
N MET A 16 -2.49 3.85 11.80
CA MET A 16 -3.64 3.84 10.90
C MET A 16 -3.93 2.45 10.36
N ALA A 17 -2.91 1.66 9.99
CA ALA A 17 -3.08 0.28 9.56
C ALA A 17 -3.64 -0.60 10.69
N ARG A 18 -3.13 -0.47 11.92
CA ARG A 18 -3.67 -1.18 13.09
C ARG A 18 -5.13 -0.81 13.34
N ARG A 19 -5.47 0.49 13.27
CA ARG A 19 -6.87 0.97 13.41
C ARG A 19 -7.80 0.44 12.32
N ALA A 20 -7.28 0.24 11.10
CA ALA A 20 -8.01 -0.39 10.01
C ALA A 20 -8.16 -1.92 10.16
N GLY A 21 -7.67 -2.51 11.27
CA GLY A 21 -7.76 -3.94 11.53
C GLY A 21 -6.70 -4.78 10.80
N TRP A 22 -5.71 -4.14 10.17
CA TRP A 22 -4.76 -4.85 9.32
C TRP A 22 -3.82 -5.78 10.07
N GLY A 23 -3.51 -5.47 11.33
CA GLY A 23 -2.66 -6.32 12.18
C GLY A 23 -3.28 -7.68 12.55
N GLY A 24 -4.58 -7.89 12.29
CA GLY A 24 -5.28 -9.16 12.49
C GLY A 24 -5.60 -9.91 11.20
N LEU A 25 -5.15 -9.43 10.04
CA LEU A 25 -5.43 -10.07 8.76
C LEU A 25 -4.64 -11.36 8.60
N SER A 26 -5.30 -12.42 8.15
CA SER A 26 -4.63 -13.64 7.70
C SER A 26 -3.96 -13.38 6.35
N LEU A 27 -2.69 -13.00 6.39
CA LEU A 27 -1.88 -12.88 5.19
C LEU A 27 -1.43 -14.27 4.72
N PRO A 28 -1.30 -14.50 3.40
CA PRO A 28 -0.65 -15.70 2.91
C PRO A 28 0.76 -15.81 3.50
N VAL A 29 1.11 -17.00 3.98
CA VAL A 29 2.45 -17.27 4.55
C VAL A 29 3.54 -17.08 3.48
N GLU A 30 3.22 -17.40 2.22
CA GLU A 30 4.14 -17.34 1.09
C GLU A 30 3.63 -16.42 -0.03
N GLY A 31 4.54 -15.92 -0.86
CA GLY A 31 4.21 -15.08 -2.02
C GLY A 31 4.31 -13.57 -1.78
N ARG A 32 4.10 -12.81 -2.85
CA ARG A 32 4.13 -11.34 -2.83
C ARG A 32 2.72 -10.79 -2.60
N LEU A 33 2.64 -9.62 -1.97
CA LEU A 33 1.41 -8.87 -1.77
C LEU A 33 1.41 -7.66 -2.70
N ASP A 34 0.32 -7.45 -3.40
CA ASP A 34 0.15 -6.27 -4.24
C ASP A 34 -0.33 -5.12 -3.37
N LEU A 35 0.47 -4.06 -3.32
CA LEU A 35 0.21 -2.83 -2.59
C LEU A 35 -0.16 -1.74 -3.60
N TRP A 36 -1.47 -1.53 -3.79
CA TRP A 36 -2.01 -0.48 -4.61
C TRP A 36 -1.99 0.84 -3.83
N ILE A 37 -1.42 1.87 -4.43
CA ILE A 37 -1.24 3.17 -3.79
C ILE A 37 -1.84 4.22 -4.73
N SER A 38 -3.08 4.61 -4.47
CA SER A 38 -3.76 5.67 -5.22
C SER A 38 -3.47 7.02 -4.57
N PHE A 39 -2.78 7.89 -5.30
CA PHE A 39 -2.46 9.25 -4.91
C PHE A 39 -3.50 10.21 -5.50
N TYR A 40 -4.33 10.78 -4.64
CA TYR A 40 -5.26 11.86 -4.97
C TYR A 40 -4.59 13.20 -4.65
N PRO A 41 -4.31 14.06 -5.65
CA PRO A 41 -3.57 15.28 -5.42
C PRO A 41 -4.41 16.36 -4.70
N PRO A 42 -3.75 17.24 -3.90
CA PRO A 42 -4.41 18.38 -3.26
C PRO A 42 -4.80 19.49 -4.23
N THR A 43 -4.07 19.61 -5.34
CA THR A 43 -4.23 20.63 -6.38
C THR A 43 -3.86 20.01 -7.73
N ARG A 44 -4.33 20.57 -8.84
CA ARG A 44 -3.99 20.12 -10.21
C ARG A 44 -2.50 20.16 -10.56
N CYS A 45 -1.66 20.73 -9.71
CA CYS A 45 -0.20 20.67 -9.84
C CYS A 45 0.31 19.42 -9.12
N LEU A 46 0.58 18.38 -9.90
CA LEU A 46 1.10 17.11 -9.44
C LEU A 46 2.62 17.20 -9.21
N PRO A 47 3.15 16.73 -8.06
CA PRO A 47 4.58 16.46 -7.92
C PRO A 47 5.01 15.30 -8.83
N ASP A 48 6.29 15.26 -9.23
CA ASP A 48 6.84 14.12 -9.99
C ASP A 48 6.60 12.78 -9.28
N ASP A 49 6.26 11.74 -10.04
CA ASP A 49 5.90 10.40 -9.58
C ASP A 49 6.95 9.79 -8.63
N ASP A 50 8.22 9.88 -8.99
CA ASP A 50 9.34 9.39 -8.18
C ASP A 50 9.44 10.10 -6.83
N ASN A 51 9.11 11.40 -6.80
CA ASN A 51 9.12 12.19 -5.58
C ASN A 51 7.96 11.77 -4.67
N MET A 52 6.81 11.43 -5.24
CA MET A 52 5.67 10.90 -4.48
C MET A 52 5.99 9.53 -3.87
N LEU A 53 6.58 8.62 -4.65
CA LEU A 53 6.97 7.30 -4.16
C LEU A 53 8.08 7.39 -3.10
N ALA A 54 9.07 8.25 -3.29
CA ALA A 54 10.14 8.47 -2.32
C ALA A 54 9.61 8.98 -0.97
N ARG A 55 8.60 9.87 -1.00
CA ARG A 55 7.92 10.37 0.21
C ARG A 55 7.04 9.32 0.88
N PHE A 56 6.52 8.36 0.10
CA PHE A 56 5.69 7.28 0.61
C PHE A 56 6.50 6.16 1.29
N LYS A 57 7.80 6.03 1.02
CA LYS A 57 8.66 4.97 1.59
C LYS A 57 8.50 4.77 3.11
N PRO A 58 8.52 5.81 3.97
CA PRO A 58 8.33 5.63 5.41
C PRO A 58 6.94 5.07 5.78
N TYR A 59 5.91 5.37 4.99
CA TYR A 59 4.56 4.84 5.20
C TYR A 59 4.49 3.35 4.87
N ARG A 60 5.13 2.92 3.77
CA ARG A 60 5.27 1.51 3.41
C ARG A 60 5.93 0.71 4.55
N ASP A 61 7.01 1.23 5.13
CA ASP A 61 7.69 0.58 6.25
C ASP A 61 6.75 0.43 7.47
N GLY A 62 5.96 1.47 7.78
CA GLY A 62 5.02 1.42 8.91
C GLY A 62 3.84 0.46 8.67
N ILE A 63 3.41 0.29 7.42
CA ILE A 63 2.41 -0.73 7.06
C ILE A 63 3.00 -2.12 7.22
N ALA A 64 4.24 -2.35 6.81
CA ALA A 64 4.94 -3.62 7.02
C ALA A 64 5.02 -3.97 8.51
N ASP A 65 5.38 -2.98 9.36
CA ASP A 65 5.42 -3.15 10.82
C ASP A 65 4.05 -3.49 11.41
N ALA A 66 2.99 -2.85 10.93
CA ALA A 66 1.63 -3.11 11.40
C ALA A 66 1.14 -4.51 11.03
N LEU A 67 1.52 -4.99 9.85
CA LEU A 67 1.20 -6.34 9.35
C LEU A 67 2.14 -7.42 9.92
N GLY A 68 3.30 -7.05 10.46
CA GLY A 68 4.31 -8.00 10.94
C GLY A 68 4.98 -8.79 9.82
N ILE A 69 5.15 -8.20 8.63
CA ILE A 69 5.78 -8.85 7.47
C ILE A 69 7.03 -8.11 7.00
N ASP A 70 7.86 -8.79 6.22
CA ASP A 70 8.98 -8.17 5.50
C ASP A 70 8.42 -7.29 4.35
N ASP A 71 8.88 -6.03 4.27
CA ASP A 71 8.46 -5.06 3.27
C ASP A 71 8.83 -5.48 1.84
N ARG A 72 9.80 -6.39 1.67
CA ARG A 72 10.19 -6.99 0.38
C ARG A 72 9.09 -7.81 -0.27
N ARG A 73 8.09 -8.25 0.51
CA ARG A 73 6.92 -8.96 -0.02
C ARG A 73 6.00 -8.05 -0.82
N PHE A 74 6.05 -6.74 -0.61
CA PHE A 74 5.20 -5.81 -1.34
C PHE A 74 5.67 -5.58 -2.78
N VAL A 75 4.73 -5.71 -3.71
CA VAL A 75 4.80 -5.19 -5.07
C VAL A 75 4.01 -3.89 -5.07
N SER A 76 4.68 -2.76 -5.24
CA SER A 76 4.04 -1.45 -5.21
C SER A 76 3.46 -1.09 -6.58
N HIS A 77 2.17 -0.80 -6.62
CA HIS A 77 1.45 -0.32 -7.80
C HIS A 77 1.00 1.13 -7.54
N PRO A 78 1.87 2.12 -7.77
CA PRO A 78 1.50 3.53 -7.63
C PRO A 78 0.56 3.93 -8.78
N LEU A 79 -0.54 4.58 -8.43
CA LEU A 79 -1.48 5.19 -9.37
C LEU A 79 -1.70 6.64 -8.96
N ILE A 80 -1.57 7.57 -9.90
CA ILE A 80 -1.92 8.96 -9.70
C ILE A 80 -3.32 9.16 -10.25
N GLU A 81 -4.22 9.62 -9.40
CA GLU A 81 -5.61 9.84 -9.74
C GLU A 81 -5.80 11.28 -10.21
N ASP A 82 -6.63 11.48 -11.24
CA ASP A 82 -6.96 12.82 -11.75
C ASP A 82 -7.92 13.58 -10.81
N GLU A 83 -8.55 12.88 -9.88
CA GLU A 83 -9.51 13.45 -8.92
C GLU A 83 -8.77 14.26 -7.84
N VAL A 84 -9.04 15.56 -7.80
CA VAL A 84 -8.51 16.46 -6.77
C VAL A 84 -9.30 16.28 -5.47
N ARG A 85 -8.60 15.93 -4.39
CA ARG A 85 -9.19 15.83 -3.04
C ARG A 85 -8.55 16.84 -2.11
N HIS A 86 -9.37 17.59 -1.38
CA HIS A 86 -8.90 18.64 -0.48
C HIS A 86 -7.88 18.10 0.53
N ALA A 87 -6.72 18.78 0.64
CA ALA A 87 -5.53 18.39 1.42
C ALA A 87 -4.72 17.19 0.89
N GLY A 88 -5.13 16.59 -0.23
CA GLY A 88 -4.50 15.41 -0.82
C GLY A 88 -4.83 14.15 -0.01
N GLN A 89 -5.00 13.03 -0.70
CA GLN A 89 -5.32 11.76 -0.05
C GLN A 89 -4.48 10.65 -0.67
N VAL A 90 -3.99 9.74 0.18
CA VAL A 90 -3.39 8.49 -0.27
C VAL A 90 -4.30 7.36 0.18
N VAL A 91 -4.83 6.62 -0.79
CA VAL A 91 -5.65 5.44 -0.54
C VAL A 91 -4.79 4.21 -0.82
N ILE A 92 -4.82 3.26 0.11
CA ILE A 92 -3.96 2.09 0.06
C ILE A 92 -4.85 0.86 0.10
N THR A 93 -4.65 -0.01 -0.88
CA THR A 93 -5.37 -1.29 -0.98
C THR A 93 -4.34 -2.40 -1.10
N ILE A 94 -4.49 -3.44 -0.28
CA ILE A 94 -3.63 -4.62 -0.34
C ILE A 94 -4.42 -5.76 -0.97
N THR A 95 -3.95 -6.27 -2.10
CA THR A 95 -4.50 -7.48 -2.74
C THR A 95 -3.51 -8.63 -2.65
N GLY A 96 -4.00 -9.84 -2.88
CA GLY A 96 -3.23 -11.05 -2.57
C GLY A 96 -3.29 -11.44 -1.09
N ILE A 97 -4.08 -10.73 -0.27
CA ILE A 97 -4.57 -11.32 0.97
C ILE A 97 -5.41 -12.54 0.59
N THR A 98 -5.00 -13.72 1.05
CA THR A 98 -5.91 -14.87 1.04
C THR A 98 -7.00 -14.47 2.02
N GLN A 99 -8.09 -13.89 1.53
CA GLN A 99 -9.36 -14.05 2.23
C GLN A 99 -9.43 -15.55 2.50
N GLN A 100 -9.56 -15.95 3.77
CA GLN A 100 -9.93 -17.31 4.11
C GLN A 100 -11.35 -17.53 3.56
N ALA A 101 -11.44 -17.68 2.24
CA ALA A 101 -12.60 -18.13 1.54
C ALA A 101 -12.57 -19.64 1.67
N SER A 102 -13.40 -20.12 2.59
CA SER A 102 -14.03 -21.43 2.48
C SER A 102 -14.28 -21.77 1.01
N ASN A 103 -13.56 -22.79 0.54
CA ASN A 103 -13.81 -23.64 -0.63
C ASN A 103 -14.35 -23.00 -1.93
N GLY A 104 -13.50 -23.03 -2.96
CA GLY A 104 -13.89 -23.45 -4.31
C GLY A 104 -14.15 -22.33 -5.33
N GLY A 105 -13.18 -22.06 -6.19
CA GLY A 105 -13.40 -21.31 -7.43
C GLY A 105 -12.13 -21.23 -8.31
N PRO A 106 -12.19 -21.59 -9.60
CA PRO A 106 -11.00 -21.77 -10.45
C PRO A 106 -10.40 -20.43 -10.88
N ARG A 107 -9.06 -20.35 -10.88
CA ARG A 107 -8.31 -19.17 -11.36
C ARG A 107 -7.95 -19.34 -12.83
N LEU A 108 -8.29 -18.35 -13.65
CA LEU A 108 -7.95 -18.28 -15.07
C LEU A 108 -6.47 -17.92 -15.23
N HIS A 109 -5.70 -18.75 -15.93
CA HIS A 109 -4.36 -18.43 -16.41
C HIS A 109 -4.48 -17.79 -17.80
N ALA A 110 -4.14 -16.51 -17.94
CA ALA A 110 -3.97 -15.88 -19.25
C ALA A 110 -2.53 -16.13 -19.75
N ASN A 111 -2.42 -16.76 -20.92
CA ASN A 111 -1.18 -17.03 -21.63
C ASN A 111 -0.88 -15.83 -22.57
N PRO A 112 0.29 -15.16 -22.50
CA PRO A 112 0.63 -14.12 -23.44
C PRO A 112 1.25 -14.74 -24.69
N ALA A 113 0.45 -14.91 -25.72
CA ALA A 113 0.95 -15.08 -27.08
C ALA A 113 0.40 -13.92 -27.91
N PHE A 114 1.18 -12.84 -28.03
CA PHE A 114 1.33 -11.96 -29.21
C PHE A 114 2.62 -11.15 -29.03
#